data_AF-A0A2R6JRQ9-F1
#
_entry.id   AF-A0A2R6JRQ9-F1
#
_cell.length_a   1.000
_cell.length_b   1.000
_cell.length_c   1.000
_cell.angle_alpha   90.00
_cell.angle_beta   90.00
_cell.angle_gamma   90.00
#
_symmetry.space_group_name_H-M   'P 1'
#
loop_
_entity.id
_entity.type
_entity.pdbx_description
1 polymer ?
#
loop_
_entity_poly.entity_id
_entity_poly.type
_entity_poly.pdbx_seq_one_letter_code
_entity_poly.pdbx_strand_id
1 'polypeptide(L)'
;MDRTDDAGDNNRIGTRTTRRRTLRGPETRRNSSVDPGGLRFARTEAGLLLTFIGVLGVLNQGVLVGRLARRVEEARLATAGAVLLLCSLGALPFAPVIGRAVSGGRTAFLTPDLLALLVVLAGLSLGNSLLNVSLSTLVSAAASAATQGSAFGIAQGAGSLGRTVGPPAMAALYAAAGFQSPFLAGALLLVVVVVIVARIATQRAVESRSGTA
;
A
#
# COMPACT_ATOMS: atom_id res chain seq x y z
N MET A 1 -31.56 -91.36 -9.59
CA MET A 1 -31.67 -92.04 -8.28
C MET A 1 -30.56 -91.45 -7.41
N ASP A 2 -30.84 -90.36 -6.70
CA ASP A 2 -29.97 -89.89 -5.62
C ASP A 2 -30.87 -89.21 -4.58
N ARG A 3 -30.85 -89.77 -3.37
CA ARG A 3 -31.67 -89.37 -2.23
C ARG A 3 -30.86 -88.34 -1.45
N THR A 4 -31.44 -87.17 -1.24
CA THR A 4 -30.99 -86.27 -0.17
C THR A 4 -32.02 -86.32 0.95
N ASP A 5 -31.57 -86.87 2.07
CA ASP A 5 -32.25 -86.87 3.35
C ASP A 5 -32.10 -85.48 4.00
N ASP A 6 -33.26 -84.89 4.28
CA ASP A 6 -33.74 -84.54 5.63
C ASP A 6 -33.16 -83.37 6.46
N ALA A 7 -34.12 -82.74 7.13
CA ALA A 7 -34.09 -82.04 8.42
C ALA A 7 -33.62 -80.57 8.57
N GLY A 8 -34.50 -79.77 9.19
CA GLY A 8 -34.16 -78.63 10.07
C GLY A 8 -34.82 -77.30 9.69
N ASP A 9 -36.14 -77.17 9.78
CA ASP A 9 -36.90 -76.65 10.93
C ASP A 9 -36.48 -75.28 11.52
N ASN A 10 -37.45 -74.37 11.47
CA ASN A 10 -37.79 -73.25 12.36
C ASN A 10 -36.81 -72.12 12.68
N ASN A 11 -37.07 -71.00 11.99
CA ASN A 11 -37.56 -69.76 12.58
C ASN A 11 -37.55 -69.66 14.13
N ARG A 12 -36.55 -68.97 14.68
CA ARG A 12 -36.66 -68.23 15.95
C ARG A 12 -35.97 -66.88 15.86
N ILE A 13 -36.81 -65.85 15.70
CA ILE A 13 -36.92 -64.66 16.55
C ILE A 13 -35.61 -64.17 17.17
N GLY A 14 -35.13 -63.02 16.68
CA GLY A 14 -33.97 -62.33 17.22
C GLY A 14 -34.17 -61.71 18.60
N THR A 15 -33.07 -61.37 19.26
CA THR A 15 -32.95 -60.15 20.07
C THR A 15 -31.49 -59.78 20.34
N ARG A 16 -31.19 -58.49 20.17
CA ARG A 16 -30.13 -57.68 20.82
C ARG A 16 -28.66 -58.02 20.58
N THR A 17 -28.01 -57.16 19.79
CA THR A 17 -26.71 -56.46 20.01
C THR A 17 -26.33 -55.85 18.64
N THR A 18 -25.92 -54.60 18.42
CA THR A 18 -25.21 -53.62 19.23
C THR A 18 -25.41 -52.28 18.52
N ARG A 19 -26.02 -51.29 19.19
CA ARG A 19 -26.14 -49.93 18.68
C ARG A 19 -24.76 -49.27 18.79
N ARG A 20 -23.92 -49.38 17.75
CA ARG A 20 -22.68 -48.59 17.65
C ARG A 20 -23.05 -47.13 17.43
N ARG A 21 -23.21 -46.41 18.53
CA ARG A 21 -23.20 -44.96 18.62
C ARG A 21 -21.75 -44.51 18.42
N THR A 22 -21.27 -44.51 17.19
CA THR A 22 -20.04 -43.81 16.85
C THR A 22 -20.29 -42.32 17.05
N LEU A 23 -19.55 -41.77 18.01
CA LEU A 23 -19.46 -40.36 18.33
C LEU A 23 -19.01 -39.59 17.08
N ARG A 24 -19.96 -39.12 16.27
CA ARG A 24 -19.71 -38.07 15.30
C ARG A 24 -19.74 -36.76 16.08
N GLY A 25 -18.60 -36.38 16.64
CA GLY A 25 -18.40 -35.00 17.09
C GLY A 25 -18.68 -34.06 15.90
N PRO A 26 -19.14 -32.83 16.13
CA PRO A 26 -19.24 -31.86 15.06
C PRO A 26 -17.81 -31.56 14.60
N GLU A 27 -17.37 -32.24 13.54
CA GLU A 27 -16.29 -31.71 12.72
C GLU A 27 -16.82 -30.39 12.14
N THR A 28 -16.62 -29.30 12.86
CA THR A 28 -16.44 -27.98 12.25
C THR A 28 -15.18 -28.06 11.40
N ARG A 29 -15.24 -28.78 10.27
CA ARG A 29 -14.47 -28.44 9.10
C ARG A 29 -14.94 -27.06 8.70
N ARG A 30 -14.33 -26.05 9.30
CA ARG A 30 -14.23 -24.72 8.72
C ARG A 30 -13.34 -24.88 7.48
N ASN A 31 -13.88 -25.55 6.46
CA ASN A 31 -13.38 -25.49 5.10
C ASN A 31 -13.57 -24.04 4.69
N SER A 32 -12.57 -23.21 4.95
CA SER A 32 -12.38 -21.97 4.23
C SER A 32 -12.06 -22.37 2.79
N SER A 33 -13.10 -22.70 2.01
CA SER A 33 -13.04 -22.68 0.56
C SER A 33 -12.73 -21.24 0.19
N VAL A 34 -11.44 -20.92 0.07
CA VAL A 34 -10.98 -19.69 -0.54
C VAL A 34 -11.57 -19.70 -1.94
N ASP A 35 -12.61 -18.89 -2.15
CA ASP A 35 -13.30 -18.82 -3.43
C ASP A 35 -12.28 -18.39 -4.49
N PRO A 36 -11.94 -19.26 -5.46
CA PRO A 36 -11.01 -18.92 -6.52
C PRO A 36 -11.49 -17.70 -7.33
N GLY A 37 -12.80 -17.47 -7.39
CA GLY A 37 -13.39 -16.27 -8.00
C GLY A 37 -13.01 -15.01 -7.24
N GLY A 38 -13.28 -14.95 -5.93
CA GLY A 38 -12.95 -13.81 -5.07
C GLY A 38 -11.47 -13.42 -5.12
N LEU A 39 -10.56 -14.40 -5.13
CA LEU A 39 -9.12 -14.14 -5.23
C LEU A 39 -8.72 -13.55 -6.61
N ARG A 40 -9.39 -13.96 -7.69
CA ARG A 40 -9.15 -13.41 -9.04
C ARG A 40 -9.61 -11.95 -9.13
N PHE A 41 -10.79 -11.63 -8.58
CA PHE A 41 -11.29 -10.25 -8.56
C PHE A 41 -10.36 -9.32 -7.78
N ALA A 42 -9.96 -9.69 -6.55
CA ALA A 42 -9.05 -8.89 -5.74
C ALA A 42 -7.68 -8.67 -6.44
N ARG A 43 -7.17 -9.68 -7.16
CA ARG A 43 -5.93 -9.56 -7.95
C ARG A 43 -6.09 -8.57 -9.10
N THR A 44 -7.20 -8.62 -9.83
CA THR A 44 -7.48 -7.70 -10.94
C THR A 44 -7.62 -6.27 -10.44
N GLU A 45 -8.35 -6.04 -9.35
CA GLU A 45 -8.50 -4.71 -8.74
C GLU A 45 -7.16 -4.12 -8.30
N ALA A 46 -6.33 -4.91 -7.62
CA ALA A 46 -4.97 -4.49 -7.24
C ALA A 46 -4.11 -4.16 -8.47
N GLY A 47 -4.22 -4.96 -9.54
CA GLY A 47 -3.54 -4.70 -10.81
C GLY A 47 -3.96 -3.37 -11.44
N LEU A 48 -5.27 -3.08 -11.48
CA LEU A 48 -5.79 -1.82 -12.01
C LEU A 48 -5.32 -0.61 -11.19
N LEU A 49 -5.29 -0.72 -9.87
CA LEU A 49 -4.76 0.33 -8.99
C LEU A 49 -3.28 0.57 -9.26
N LEU A 50 -2.48 -0.49 -9.45
CA LEU A 50 -1.07 -0.35 -9.78
C LEU A 50 -0.86 0.31 -11.15
N THR A 51 -1.67 -0.06 -12.15
CA THR A 51 -1.68 0.60 -13.47
C THR A 51 -2.03 2.08 -13.34
N PHE A 52 -3.06 2.42 -12.58
CA PHE A 52 -3.47 3.81 -12.32
C PHE A 52 -2.33 4.62 -11.69
N ILE A 53 -1.65 4.08 -10.68
CA ILE A 53 -0.48 4.72 -10.05
C ILE A 53 0.65 4.91 -11.07
N GLY A 54 0.90 3.91 -11.93
CA GLY A 54 1.90 3.99 -12.98
C GLY A 54 1.62 5.10 -13.99
N VAL A 55 0.38 5.20 -14.48
CA VAL A 55 -0.06 6.28 -15.38
C VAL A 55 0.13 7.65 -14.74
N LEU A 56 -0.29 7.81 -13.48
CA LEU A 56 -0.06 9.05 -12.73
C LEU A 56 1.44 9.39 -12.62
N GLY A 57 2.28 8.38 -12.39
CA GLY A 57 3.73 8.55 -12.32
C GLY A 57 4.30 9.14 -13.62
N VAL A 58 3.92 8.59 -14.77
CA VAL A 58 4.33 9.07 -16.10
C VAL A 58 3.82 10.50 -16.34
N LEU A 59 2.56 10.80 -16.01
CA LEU A 59 1.98 12.14 -16.18
C LEU A 59 2.67 13.19 -15.31
N ASN A 60 2.94 12.83 -14.05
CA ASN A 60 3.59 13.71 -13.09
C ASN A 60 5.03 14.01 -13.54
N GLN A 61 5.82 12.99 -13.86
CA GLN A 61 7.22 13.13 -14.28
C GLN A 61 7.36 13.80 -15.66
N GLY A 62 6.46 13.49 -16.61
CA GLY A 62 6.57 13.94 -18.00
C GLY A 62 6.06 15.37 -18.26
N VAL A 63 5.08 15.87 -17.49
CA VAL A 63 4.44 17.16 -17.80
C VAL A 63 4.38 18.09 -16.59
N LEU A 64 3.85 17.61 -15.47
CA LEU A 64 3.46 18.47 -14.35
C LEU A 64 4.67 18.97 -13.56
N VAL A 65 5.59 18.07 -13.22
CA VAL A 65 6.76 18.40 -12.41
C VAL A 65 7.71 19.33 -13.16
N GLY A 66 7.94 19.08 -14.45
CA GLY A 66 8.78 19.97 -15.27
C GLY A 66 8.22 21.39 -15.35
N ARG A 67 6.89 21.57 -15.39
CA ARG A 67 6.26 22.91 -15.35
C ARG A 67 6.38 23.58 -13.98
N LEU A 68 6.17 22.83 -12.90
CA LEU A 68 6.15 23.38 -11.55
C LEU A 68 7.56 23.75 -11.07
N ALA A 69 8.57 22.94 -11.42
CA ALA A 69 9.98 23.19 -11.09
C ALA A 69 10.53 24.47 -11.73
N ARG A 70 9.93 24.98 -12.82
CA ARG A 70 10.33 26.26 -13.42
C ARG A 70 9.74 27.49 -12.74
N ARG A 71 8.73 27.32 -11.88
CA ARG A 71 7.96 28.42 -11.28
C ARG A 71 8.13 28.53 -9.77
N VAL A 72 8.62 27.49 -9.11
CA VAL A 72 8.72 27.40 -7.65
C VAL A 72 10.14 27.05 -7.28
N GLU A 73 10.69 27.73 -6.27
CA GLU A 73 11.98 27.42 -5.66
C GLU A 73 12.04 25.95 -5.23
N GLU A 74 13.15 25.27 -5.51
CA GLU A 74 13.26 23.81 -5.36
C GLU A 74 13.08 23.35 -3.91
N ALA A 75 13.58 24.10 -2.94
CA ALA A 75 13.45 23.75 -1.53
C ALA A 75 12.00 23.86 -1.02
N ARG A 76 11.25 24.88 -1.50
CA ARG A 76 9.81 25.01 -1.21
C ARG A 76 9.01 23.92 -1.89
N LEU A 77 9.37 23.59 -3.14
CA LEU A 77 8.72 22.53 -3.90
C LEU A 77 8.93 21.16 -3.25
N ALA A 78 10.14 20.90 -2.76
CA ALA A 78 10.47 19.71 -1.99
C ALA A 78 9.62 19.63 -0.70
N THR A 79 9.47 20.74 0.02
CA THR A 79 8.66 20.81 1.25
C THR A 79 7.19 20.51 0.94
N ALA A 80 6.62 21.16 -0.09
CA ALA A 80 5.24 20.95 -0.50
C ALA A 80 4.99 19.49 -0.94
N GLY A 81 5.92 18.91 -1.72
CA GLY A 81 5.85 17.51 -2.14
C GLY A 81 5.91 16.55 -0.95
N ALA A 82 6.80 16.78 0.02
CA ALA A 82 6.92 15.98 1.22
C ALA A 82 5.67 16.06 2.12
N VAL A 83 5.09 17.25 2.30
CA VAL A 83 3.85 17.43 3.06
C VAL A 83 2.67 16.75 2.37
N LEU A 84 2.53 16.91 1.05
CA LEU A 84 1.48 16.22 0.30
C LEU A 84 1.62 14.69 0.41
N LEU A 85 2.85 14.19 0.30
CA LEU A 85 3.14 12.76 0.44
C LEU A 85 2.81 12.26 1.86
N LEU A 86 3.20 13.00 2.89
CA LEU A 86 2.89 12.72 4.29
C LEU A 86 1.38 12.62 4.53
N CYS A 87 0.63 13.63 4.12
CA CYS A 87 -0.82 13.67 4.28
C CYS A 87 -1.50 12.53 3.51
N SER A 88 -1.05 12.26 2.28
CA SER A 88 -1.62 11.19 1.45
C SER A 88 -1.33 9.81 2.05
N LEU A 89 -0.10 9.55 2.49
CA LEU A 89 0.27 8.26 3.09
C LEU A 89 -0.48 8.03 4.41
N GLY A 90 -0.60 9.07 5.25
CA GLY A 90 -1.35 9.01 6.50
C GLY A 90 -2.86 8.83 6.30
N ALA A 91 -3.43 9.41 5.23
CA ALA A 91 -4.84 9.29 4.90
C ALA A 91 -5.20 7.93 4.25
N LEU A 92 -4.23 7.26 3.61
CA LEU A 92 -4.43 6.03 2.86
C LEU A 92 -5.20 4.93 3.62
N PRO A 93 -4.83 4.55 4.87
CA PRO A 93 -5.59 3.53 5.62
C PRO A 93 -7.01 3.97 5.99
N PHE A 94 -7.32 5.27 5.90
CA PHE A 94 -8.62 5.84 6.23
C PHE A 94 -9.44 6.22 4.98
N ALA A 95 -8.94 5.99 3.77
CA ALA A 95 -9.64 6.33 2.53
C ALA A 95 -11.11 5.84 2.47
N PRO A 96 -11.45 4.61 2.91
CA PRO A 96 -12.85 4.17 2.95
C PRO A 96 -13.71 4.99 3.93
N VAL A 97 -13.16 5.37 5.07
CA VAL A 97 -13.88 6.19 6.07
C VAL A 97 -14.09 7.61 5.52
N ILE A 98 -13.06 8.19 4.89
CA ILE A 98 -13.12 9.49 4.23
C ILE A 98 -14.19 9.49 3.13
N GLY A 99 -14.22 8.46 2.29
CA GLY A 99 -15.22 8.30 1.24
C GLY A 99 -16.65 8.32 1.78
N ARG A 100 -16.91 7.55 2.83
CA ARG A 100 -18.23 7.52 3.49
C ARG A 100 -18.63 8.83 4.14
N ALA A 101 -17.68 9.62 4.64
CA ALA A 101 -17.95 10.91 5.27
C ALA A 101 -18.25 12.03 4.27
N VAL A 102 -17.69 11.97 3.06
CA VAL A 102 -17.71 13.06 2.08
C VAL A 102 -18.87 12.97 1.07
N SER A 103 -19.53 11.80 0.92
CA SER A 103 -20.52 11.61 -0.15
C SER A 103 -21.90 11.12 0.31
N GLY A 104 -22.96 11.72 -0.24
CA GLY A 104 -24.35 11.23 -0.17
C GLY A 104 -24.85 10.52 -1.45
N GLY A 105 -24.04 10.42 -2.50
CA GLY A 105 -24.47 9.91 -3.82
C GLY A 105 -23.65 8.72 -4.30
N ARG A 106 -24.32 7.58 -4.58
CA ARG A 106 -23.72 6.39 -5.18
C ARG A 106 -23.99 6.39 -6.68
N THR A 107 -22.95 6.28 -7.49
CA THR A 107 -23.10 5.90 -8.91
C THR A 107 -22.81 4.41 -9.06
N ALA A 108 -23.30 3.77 -10.12
CA ALA A 108 -23.12 2.33 -10.33
C ALA A 108 -21.64 1.92 -10.52
N PHE A 109 -20.77 2.85 -10.92
CA PHE A 109 -19.38 2.58 -11.29
C PHE A 109 -18.33 3.21 -10.36
N LEU A 110 -18.66 4.31 -9.67
CA LEU A 110 -17.75 4.98 -8.74
C LEU A 110 -18.38 4.99 -7.34
N THR A 111 -17.84 4.13 -6.47
CA THR A 111 -18.16 4.20 -5.05
C THR A 111 -17.36 5.34 -4.40
N PRO A 112 -17.90 5.97 -3.35
CA PRO A 112 -17.20 7.01 -2.62
C PRO A 112 -15.85 6.57 -2.04
N ASP A 113 -15.80 5.34 -1.51
CA ASP A 113 -14.59 4.73 -0.95
C ASP A 113 -13.51 4.59 -2.04
N LEU A 114 -13.89 4.18 -3.25
CA LEU A 114 -12.98 4.10 -4.39
C LEU A 114 -12.51 5.48 -4.83
N LEU A 115 -13.41 6.47 -4.91
CA LEU A 115 -13.03 7.84 -5.28
C LEU A 115 -12.04 8.44 -4.27
N ALA A 116 -12.29 8.28 -2.98
CA ALA A 116 -11.37 8.73 -1.93
C ALA A 116 -10.01 8.03 -2.05
N LEU A 117 -10.00 6.71 -2.31
CA LEU A 117 -8.77 5.98 -2.56
C LEU A 117 -8.00 6.52 -3.76
N LEU A 118 -8.67 6.74 -4.90
CA LEU A 118 -8.04 7.28 -6.11
C LEU A 118 -7.45 8.67 -5.90
N VAL A 119 -8.14 9.54 -5.16
CA VAL A 119 -7.64 10.88 -4.80
C VAL A 119 -6.41 10.78 -3.91
N VAL A 120 -6.43 9.91 -2.90
CA VAL A 120 -5.26 9.69 -2.03
C VAL A 120 -4.08 9.12 -2.82
N LEU A 121 -4.31 8.17 -3.71
CA LEU A 121 -3.27 7.61 -4.61
C LEU A 121 -2.70 8.67 -5.55
N ALA A 122 -3.53 9.58 -6.07
CA ALA A 122 -3.11 10.71 -6.88
C ALA A 122 -2.21 11.67 -6.09
N GLY A 123 -2.61 12.02 -4.86
CA GLY A 123 -1.80 12.84 -3.96
C GLY A 123 -0.47 12.17 -3.60
N LEU A 124 -0.48 10.87 -3.32
CA LEU A 124 0.72 10.08 -3.03
C LEU A 124 1.69 10.10 -4.22
N SER A 125 1.19 9.85 -5.42
CA SER A 125 1.99 9.86 -6.66
C SER A 125 2.59 11.25 -6.92
N LEU A 126 1.77 12.30 -6.82
CA LEU A 126 2.21 13.68 -7.06
C LEU A 126 3.24 14.14 -6.03
N GLY A 127 2.98 13.91 -4.74
CA GLY A 127 3.90 14.26 -3.66
C GLY A 127 5.26 13.57 -3.82
N ASN A 128 5.24 12.26 -4.14
CA ASN A 128 6.45 11.50 -4.42
C ASN A 128 7.22 12.03 -5.64
N SER A 129 6.54 12.36 -6.73
CA SER A 129 7.18 12.92 -7.93
C SER A 129 7.83 14.28 -7.67
N LEU A 130 7.12 15.18 -6.97
CA LEU A 130 7.63 16.51 -6.62
C LEU A 130 8.85 16.42 -5.71
N LEU A 131 8.77 15.58 -4.67
CA LEU A 131 9.87 15.37 -3.73
C LEU A 131 11.12 14.83 -4.45
N ASN A 132 10.98 13.79 -5.27
CA ASN A 132 12.12 13.15 -5.94
C ASN A 132 12.84 14.10 -6.91
N VAL A 133 12.10 14.86 -7.72
CA VAL A 133 12.73 15.82 -8.64
C VAL A 133 13.39 16.95 -7.86
N SER A 134 12.73 17.49 -6.84
CA SER A 134 13.30 18.58 -6.05
C SER A 134 14.56 18.17 -5.30
N LEU A 135 14.58 16.96 -4.70
CA LEU A 135 15.77 16.40 -4.08
C LEU A 135 16.92 16.21 -5.08
N SER A 136 16.61 15.75 -6.29
CA SER A 136 17.62 15.58 -7.34
C SER A 136 18.26 16.91 -7.72
N THR A 137 17.45 17.98 -7.86
CA THR A 137 17.96 19.33 -8.12
C THR A 137 18.75 19.88 -6.94
N LEU A 138 18.28 19.69 -5.70
CA LEU A 138 18.99 20.13 -4.50
C LEU A 138 20.35 19.44 -4.36
N VAL A 139 20.43 18.13 -4.60
CA VAL A 139 21.69 17.37 -4.59
C VAL A 139 22.63 17.89 -5.67
N SER A 140 22.13 18.10 -6.88
CA SER A 140 22.94 18.62 -7.99
C SER A 140 23.44 20.04 -7.72
N ALA A 141 22.64 20.89 -7.10
CA ALA A 141 23.00 22.28 -6.81
C ALA A 141 23.99 22.42 -5.64
N ALA A 142 23.99 21.46 -4.71
CA ALA A 142 24.90 21.45 -3.57
C ALA A 142 26.27 20.84 -3.90
N ALA A 143 26.37 20.03 -4.96
CA ALA A 143 27.61 19.37 -5.37
C ALA A 143 28.39 20.19 -6.39
N SER A 144 29.73 20.16 -6.29
CA SER A 144 30.60 20.66 -7.36
C SER A 144 30.61 19.68 -8.55
N ALA A 145 31.02 20.14 -9.72
CA ALA A 145 31.12 19.28 -10.92
C ALA A 145 31.97 18.01 -10.69
N ALA A 146 33.04 18.11 -9.89
CA ALA A 146 33.90 16.98 -9.54
C ALA A 146 33.26 15.98 -8.58
N THR A 147 32.25 16.38 -7.80
CA THR A 147 31.63 15.54 -6.75
C THR A 147 30.21 15.11 -7.06
N GLN A 148 29.62 15.61 -8.15
CA GLN A 148 28.22 15.39 -8.52
C GLN A 148 27.87 13.90 -8.68
N GLY A 149 28.74 13.12 -9.32
CA GLY A 149 28.56 11.67 -9.47
C GLY A 149 28.55 10.93 -8.11
N SER A 150 29.43 11.30 -7.19
CA SER A 150 29.46 10.74 -5.83
C SER A 150 28.21 11.13 -5.04
N ALA A 151 27.78 12.39 -5.13
CA ALA A 151 26.58 12.89 -4.45
C ALA A 151 25.31 12.12 -4.89
N PHE A 152 25.13 11.94 -6.20
CA PHE A 152 24.05 11.10 -6.71
C PHE A 152 24.25 9.62 -6.38
N GLY A 153 25.48 9.12 -6.37
CA GLY A 153 25.78 7.74 -5.95
C GLY A 153 25.31 7.46 -4.52
N ILE A 154 25.56 8.37 -3.57
CA ILE A 154 25.08 8.27 -2.19
C ILE A 154 23.55 8.33 -2.14
N ALA A 155 22.93 9.27 -2.86
CA ALA A 155 21.48 9.40 -2.92
C ALA A 155 20.80 8.13 -3.47
N GLN A 156 21.33 7.57 -4.56
CA GLN A 156 20.81 6.34 -5.15
C GLN A 156 21.09 5.12 -4.27
N GLY A 157 22.24 5.06 -3.59
CA GLY A 157 22.57 4.03 -2.60
C GLY A 157 21.59 4.02 -1.45
N ALA A 158 21.30 5.18 -0.86
CA ALA A 158 20.27 5.34 0.18
C ALA A 158 18.88 4.92 -0.33
N GLY A 159 18.52 5.32 -1.55
CA GLY A 159 17.25 4.91 -2.19
C GLY A 159 17.16 3.40 -2.41
N SER A 160 18.26 2.75 -2.79
CA SER A 160 18.34 1.30 -2.96
C SER A 160 18.14 0.57 -1.63
N LEU A 161 18.86 0.99 -0.58
CA LEU A 161 18.70 0.46 0.77
C LEU A 161 17.25 0.58 1.26
N GLY A 162 16.61 1.74 1.03
CA GLY A 162 15.19 1.93 1.34
C GLY A 162 14.28 0.94 0.62
N ARG A 163 14.52 0.65 -0.66
CA ARG A 163 13.74 -0.34 -1.43
C ARG A 163 14.01 -1.78 -1.02
N THR A 164 15.21 -2.10 -0.53
CA THR A 164 15.54 -3.45 -0.03
C THR A 164 14.99 -3.69 1.37
N VAL A 165 15.17 -2.74 2.29
CA VAL A 165 14.80 -2.89 3.71
C VAL A 165 13.34 -2.53 3.96
N GLY A 166 12.77 -1.61 3.18
CA GLY A 166 11.42 -1.10 3.34
C GLY A 166 10.34 -2.19 3.30
N PRO A 167 10.21 -2.99 2.23
CA PRO A 167 9.14 -3.99 2.13
C PRO A 167 9.15 -5.04 3.25
N PRO A 168 10.30 -5.66 3.62
CA PRO A 168 10.36 -6.55 4.78
C PRO A 168 9.97 -5.87 6.09
N ALA A 169 10.44 -4.65 6.34
CA ALA A 169 10.11 -3.91 7.56
C ALA A 169 8.61 -3.57 7.63
N MET A 170 8.02 -3.12 6.53
CA MET A 170 6.58 -2.83 6.44
C MET A 170 5.73 -4.10 6.57
N ALA A 171 6.19 -5.23 6.01
CA ALA A 171 5.54 -6.52 6.20
C ALA A 171 5.57 -6.97 7.66
N ALA A 172 6.69 -6.79 8.36
CA ALA A 172 6.80 -7.09 9.79
C ALA A 172 5.88 -6.19 10.63
N LEU A 173 5.83 -4.89 10.34
CA LEU A 173 4.90 -3.96 11.00
C LEU A 173 3.45 -4.37 10.79
N TYR A 174 3.08 -4.71 9.55
CA TYR A 174 1.75 -5.21 9.22
C TYR A 174 1.40 -6.45 10.04
N ALA A 175 2.32 -7.42 10.12
CA ALA A 175 2.10 -8.65 10.87
C ALA A 175 1.97 -8.42 12.38
N ALA A 176 2.73 -7.48 12.94
CA ALA A 176 2.75 -7.22 14.38
C ALA A 176 1.62 -6.31 14.87
N ALA A 177 1.22 -5.30 14.07
CA ALA A 177 0.34 -4.21 14.51
C ALA A 177 -0.84 -3.95 13.56
N GLY A 178 -1.06 -4.79 12.55
CA GLY A 178 -2.22 -4.75 11.67
C GLY A 178 -2.09 -3.83 10.46
N PHE A 179 -3.17 -3.76 9.67
CA PHE A 179 -3.18 -3.13 8.34
C PHE A 179 -2.73 -1.67 8.30
N GLN A 180 -3.03 -0.88 9.34
CA GLN A 180 -2.76 0.57 9.33
C GLN A 180 -1.29 0.90 9.64
N SER A 181 -0.59 0.00 10.35
CA SER A 181 0.72 0.26 10.92
C SER A 181 1.81 0.61 9.89
N PRO A 182 1.97 -0.04 8.72
CA PRO A 182 3.01 0.35 7.77
C PRO A 182 2.80 1.77 7.22
N PHE A 183 1.54 2.17 7.00
CA PHE A 183 1.22 3.49 6.48
C PHE A 183 1.48 4.59 7.50
N LEU A 184 1.06 4.38 8.75
CA LEU A 184 1.26 5.35 9.83
C LEU A 184 2.74 5.44 10.24
N ALA A 185 3.46 4.32 10.28
CA ALA A 185 4.90 4.32 10.52
C ALA A 185 5.66 5.04 9.39
N GLY A 186 5.29 4.80 8.13
CA GLY A 186 5.85 5.52 6.98
C GLY A 186 5.53 7.02 7.02
N ALA A 187 4.30 7.39 7.42
CA ALA A 187 3.93 8.78 7.61
C ALA A 187 4.75 9.44 8.73
N LEU A 188 4.96 8.76 9.86
CA LEU A 188 5.82 9.26 10.94
C LEU A 188 7.26 9.49 10.45
N LEU A 189 7.80 8.59 9.64
CA LEU A 189 9.13 8.76 9.03
C LEU A 189 9.16 9.99 8.09
N LEU A 190 8.09 10.21 7.32
CA LEU A 190 7.97 11.38 6.45
C LEU A 190 7.92 12.70 7.23
N VAL A 191 7.47 12.73 8.49
CA VAL A 191 7.55 13.94 9.32
C VAL A 191 9.00 14.40 9.46
N VAL A 192 9.94 13.47 9.65
CA VAL A 192 11.38 13.78 9.73
C VAL A 192 11.87 14.39 8.41
N VAL A 193 11.45 13.82 7.28
CA VAL A 193 11.80 14.32 5.94
C VAL A 193 11.25 15.74 5.73
N VAL A 194 9.98 15.98 6.09
CA VAL A 194 9.35 17.30 6.01
C VAL A 194 10.13 18.32 6.83
N VAL A 195 10.49 17.98 8.07
CA VAL A 195 11.28 18.87 8.93
C VAL A 195 12.63 19.21 8.29
N ILE A 196 13.38 18.21 7.82
CA ILE A 196 14.69 18.42 7.20
C ILE A 196 14.57 19.35 5.98
N VAL A 197 13.64 19.06 5.08
CA VAL A 197 13.49 19.83 3.83
C VAL A 197 12.96 21.25 4.10
N ALA A 198 12.05 21.41 5.06
CA ALA A 198 11.55 22.73 5.45
C ALA A 198 12.66 23.60 6.07
N ARG A 199 13.59 23.00 6.83
CA ARG A 199 14.76 23.70 7.37
C ARG A 199 15.67 24.19 6.26
N ILE A 200 15.95 23.35 5.25
CA ILE A 200 16.74 23.74 4.07
C ILE A 200 16.07 24.90 3.33
N ALA A 201 14.75 24.84 3.13
CA ALA A 201 13.99 25.92 2.48
C ALA A 201 14.06 27.23 3.25
N THR A 202 13.99 27.17 4.58
CA THR A 202 14.09 28.36 5.44
C THR A 202 15.48 28.98 5.36
N GLN A 203 16.55 28.18 5.35
CA GLN A 203 17.92 28.67 5.24
C GLN A 203 18.16 29.43 3.93
N ARG A 204 17.72 28.86 2.80
CA ARG A 204 17.84 29.52 1.48
C ARG A 204 17.03 30.82 1.38
N ALA A 205 15.85 30.86 2.01
CA ALA A 205 15.06 32.08 2.10
C ALA A 205 15.73 33.19 2.93
N VAL A 206 16.55 32.84 3.92
CA VAL A 206 17.34 33.80 4.70
C VAL A 206 18.54 34.31 3.89
N GLU A 207 19.31 33.42 3.26
CA GLU A 207 20.47 33.77 2.44
C GLU A 207 20.13 34.71 1.29
N SER A 208 19.01 34.46 0.60
CA SER A 208 18.50 35.31 -0.47
C SER A 208 18.13 36.73 -0.02
N ARG A 209 17.73 36.92 1.24
CA ARG A 209 17.46 38.26 1.81
C ARG A 209 18.73 38.98 2.25
N SER A 210 19.72 38.26 2.77
CA SER A 210 20.98 38.85 3.21
C SER A 210 21.90 39.27 2.05
N GLY A 211 21.79 38.62 0.89
CA GLY A 211 22.56 39.00 -0.31
C GLY A 211 22.01 40.19 -1.08
N THR A 212 20.84 40.70 -0.70
CA THR A 212 20.18 41.87 -1.33
C THR A 212 20.26 43.16 -0.50
N ALA A 213 20.90 43.10 0.68
CA ALA A 213 21.15 44.24 1.57
C ALA A 213 22.62 44.66 1.49
#